data_AF-A0A3B9HA88-F1
#
_entry.id   AF-A0A3B9HA88-F1
#
_cell.length_a   1.000
_cell.length_b   1.000
_cell.length_c   1.000
_cell.angle_alpha   90.00
_cell.angle_beta   90.00
_cell.angle_gamma   90.00
#
_symmetry.space_group_name_H-M   'P 1'
#
loop_
_entity.id
_entity.type
_entity.pdbx_description
1 polymer ?
#
loop_
_entity_poly.entity_id
_entity_poly.type
_entity_poly.pdbx_seq_one_letter_code
_entity_poly.pdbx_strand_id
1 'polypeptide(L)'
;MRLVANIFIGSILIFSIGCGTENNAEKEVISSETPSEAAEENSTTENDDLETLRFRLDMLVANHASAPVTLLMKLSKDDKDVFHPDYVNDVNKTETYSDDFSAALNFGVYKTDLIYDLVHHHLDDGLNARDAANHLADQLWEEHIYSDEDVDNYRSAQDNEEELESLLFQDYEKTEKYLISHDQFEIATLTMVGSLVESMYFTSKAIEEHGISDSKIDLLINEKHQLHELVELLDFFKGNEKDLALKQRLEEVENA
;
A
#
# COMPACT_ATOMS: atom_id res chain seq x y z
N MET A 1 -0.42 -10.84 -6.48
CA MET A 1 -0.26 -11.62 -5.20
C MET A 1 0.50 -12.97 -5.32
N ARG A 2 1.70 -13.01 -5.90
CA ARG A 2 2.66 -14.12 -5.71
C ARG A 2 3.93 -13.65 -5.01
N LEU A 3 4.33 -12.39 -5.20
CA LEU A 3 5.39 -11.77 -4.41
C LEU A 3 4.97 -11.59 -2.95
N VAL A 4 3.78 -11.01 -2.70
CA VAL A 4 3.17 -10.90 -1.36
C VAL A 4 2.98 -12.29 -0.72
N ALA A 5 2.46 -13.28 -1.46
CA ALA A 5 2.32 -14.64 -0.94
C ALA A 5 3.68 -15.31 -0.64
N ASN A 6 4.72 -15.08 -1.46
CA ASN A 6 6.06 -15.60 -1.21
C ASN A 6 6.75 -14.90 -0.03
N ILE A 7 6.40 -13.65 0.26
CA ILE A 7 6.76 -12.93 1.48
C ILE A 7 6.03 -13.56 2.71
N PHE A 8 4.81 -14.09 2.54
CA PHE A 8 4.03 -14.72 3.62
C PHE A 8 4.29 -16.22 3.87
N ILE A 9 5.02 -16.95 3.01
CA ILE A 9 5.22 -18.42 3.16
C ILE A 9 6.42 -18.79 4.07
N GLY A 10 7.22 -17.83 4.53
CA GLY A 10 8.39 -18.10 5.36
C GLY A 10 8.12 -18.19 6.87
N SER A 11 7.87 -19.41 7.36
CA SER A 11 8.12 -19.90 8.74
C SER A 11 7.04 -19.77 9.82
N ILE A 12 5.98 -20.57 9.73
CA ILE A 12 5.29 -21.10 10.93
C ILE A 12 5.97 -22.44 11.30
N LEU A 13 6.98 -22.37 12.17
CA LEU A 13 7.46 -23.53 12.91
C LEU A 13 6.78 -23.54 14.28
N ILE A 14 5.81 -24.43 14.41
CA ILE A 14 5.05 -24.72 15.62
C ILE A 14 6.00 -25.20 16.71
N PHE A 15 6.14 -24.44 17.80
CA PHE A 15 6.56 -24.98 19.09
C PHE A 15 5.40 -24.88 20.09
N SER A 16 4.59 -25.94 20.10
CA SER A 16 3.76 -26.30 21.25
C SER A 16 4.60 -27.03 22.28
N ILE A 17 4.58 -26.58 23.54
CA ILE A 17 4.30 -27.35 24.78
C ILE A 17 4.38 -26.37 25.97
N GLY A 18 3.41 -26.46 26.89
CA GLY A 18 3.57 -25.96 28.25
C GLY A 18 2.32 -25.41 28.93
N CYS A 19 1.32 -26.26 29.17
CA CYS A 19 0.18 -25.95 30.03
C CYS A 19 0.58 -26.17 31.51
N GLY A 20 0.21 -25.23 32.39
CA GLY A 20 0.39 -25.34 33.84
C GLY A 20 -0.50 -24.35 34.59
N THR A 21 -1.68 -24.82 34.99
CA THR A 21 -2.71 -24.18 35.82
C THR A 21 -2.35 -24.13 37.31
N GLU A 22 -2.63 -23.03 38.04
CA GLU A 22 -3.73 -22.92 39.03
C GLU A 22 -3.72 -21.63 39.89
N ASN A 23 -4.94 -21.27 40.32
CA ASN A 23 -5.47 -20.06 40.96
C ASN A 23 -4.89 -19.65 42.33
N ASN A 24 -5.01 -18.36 42.69
CA ASN A 24 -5.96 -17.89 43.72
C ASN A 24 -5.99 -16.37 43.89
N ALA A 25 -7.21 -15.87 44.10
CA ALA A 25 -7.54 -14.49 44.41
C ALA A 25 -7.38 -14.20 45.91
N GLU A 26 -6.97 -12.99 46.26
CA GLU A 26 -7.44 -12.34 47.49
C GLU A 26 -7.41 -10.82 47.35
N LYS A 27 -8.40 -10.20 47.99
CA LYS A 27 -8.87 -8.83 47.82
C LYS A 27 -8.77 -8.17 49.20
N GLU A 28 -8.06 -7.06 49.34
CA GLU A 28 -8.21 -6.17 50.50
C GLU A 28 -8.20 -4.70 50.08
N VAL A 29 -9.16 -3.98 50.65
CA VAL A 29 -9.45 -2.55 50.49
C VAL A 29 -9.19 -1.91 51.84
N ILE A 30 -8.55 -0.73 51.89
CA ILE A 30 -8.99 0.46 52.66
C ILE A 30 -8.10 1.68 52.32
N SER A 31 -8.77 2.82 52.17
CA SER A 31 -8.32 4.20 51.91
C SER A 31 -7.31 4.75 52.94
N SER A 32 -6.55 5.83 52.74
CA SER A 32 -6.94 7.16 52.25
C SER A 32 -5.73 8.11 52.10
N GLU A 33 -5.96 9.21 51.37
CA GLU A 33 -5.26 10.52 51.37
C GLU A 33 -4.15 10.78 50.31
N THR A 34 -4.58 11.42 49.20
CA THR A 34 -3.85 12.41 48.37
C THR A 34 -3.39 13.63 49.21
N PRO A 35 -2.42 14.48 48.80
CA PRO A 35 -2.22 14.93 47.40
C PRO A 35 -0.77 15.23 46.95
N SER A 36 -0.47 15.06 45.65
CA SER A 36 0.40 15.97 44.87
C SER A 36 0.58 15.46 43.44
N GLU A 37 0.26 16.35 42.50
CA GLU A 37 0.78 16.51 41.14
C GLU A 37 1.37 15.30 40.41
N ALA A 38 0.63 14.80 39.41
CA ALA A 38 1.19 14.30 38.15
C ALA A 38 0.04 14.08 37.15
N ALA A 39 -0.33 15.13 36.41
CA ALA A 39 -1.12 15.01 35.20
C ALA A 39 -0.94 16.27 34.37
N GLU A 40 0.11 16.33 33.56
CA GLU A 40 0.25 17.17 32.35
C GLU A 40 1.64 16.94 31.74
N GLU A 41 1.87 15.75 31.17
CA GLU A 41 2.99 15.53 30.24
C GLU A 41 2.71 14.27 29.40
N ASN A 42 1.75 14.35 28.48
CA ASN A 42 1.62 13.34 27.41
C ASN A 42 0.94 13.83 26.12
N SER A 43 0.39 15.06 26.08
CA SER A 43 -0.36 15.54 24.91
C SER A 43 0.49 16.27 23.87
N THR A 44 1.72 16.68 24.20
CA THR A 44 2.58 17.45 23.29
C THR A 44 3.40 16.57 22.34
N THR A 45 3.79 15.36 22.77
CA THR A 45 4.64 14.46 21.97
C THR A 45 3.84 13.67 20.93
N GLU A 46 2.65 13.19 21.30
CA GLU A 46 1.77 12.43 20.39
C GLU A 46 1.24 13.28 19.23
N ASN A 47 0.99 14.57 19.48
CA ASN A 47 0.52 15.51 18.45
C ASN A 47 1.65 15.90 17.48
N ASP A 48 2.90 15.98 17.96
CA ASP A 48 4.10 16.25 17.14
C ASP A 48 4.44 15.06 16.23
N ASP A 49 4.28 13.83 16.73
CA ASP A 49 4.46 12.61 15.94
C ASP A 49 3.40 12.50 14.82
N LEU A 50 2.15 12.88 15.09
CA LEU A 50 1.07 12.84 14.10
C LEU A 50 1.21 13.92 13.01
N GLU A 51 1.59 15.14 13.38
CA GLU A 51 1.91 16.19 12.41
C GLU A 51 3.13 15.82 11.55
N THR A 52 4.15 15.21 12.17
CA THR A 52 5.32 14.68 11.46
C THR A 52 4.93 13.58 10.47
N LEU A 53 4.12 12.61 10.90
CA LEU A 53 3.63 11.53 10.06
C LEU A 53 2.85 12.07 8.86
N ARG A 54 1.90 12.97 9.12
CA ARG A 54 1.11 13.63 8.06
C ARG A 54 2.01 14.37 7.06
N PHE A 55 2.98 15.15 7.56
CA PHE A 55 3.94 15.85 6.70
C PHE A 55 4.75 14.89 5.84
N ARG A 56 5.24 13.79 6.42
CA ARG A 56 6.01 12.78 5.67
C ARG A 56 5.17 12.08 4.61
N LEU A 57 3.91 11.76 4.90
CA LEU A 57 2.97 11.19 3.92
C LEU A 57 2.66 12.19 2.80
N ASP A 58 2.37 13.46 3.14
CA ASP A 58 2.16 14.52 2.15
C ASP A 58 3.38 14.69 1.22
N MET A 59 4.61 14.62 1.79
CA MET A 59 5.85 14.65 1.02
C MET A 59 6.03 13.42 0.13
N LEU A 60 5.70 12.22 0.63
CA LEU A 60 5.79 10.99 -0.15
C LEU A 60 4.85 11.05 -1.35
N VAL A 61 3.60 11.50 -1.15
CA VAL A 61 2.63 11.70 -2.23
C VAL A 61 3.16 12.73 -3.24
N ALA A 62 3.62 13.89 -2.78
CA ALA A 62 4.12 14.94 -3.67
C ALA A 62 5.34 14.51 -4.49
N ASN A 63 6.21 13.66 -3.94
CA ASN A 63 7.43 13.20 -4.59
C ASN A 63 7.21 11.98 -5.50
N HIS A 64 6.25 11.11 -5.16
CA HIS A 64 6.11 9.78 -5.77
C HIS A 64 4.74 9.45 -6.34
N ALA A 65 3.73 10.32 -6.26
CA ALA A 65 2.42 10.03 -6.83
C ALA A 65 2.44 9.76 -8.34
N SER A 66 3.38 10.38 -9.05
CA SER A 66 3.61 10.10 -10.46
C SER A 66 4.47 8.86 -10.72
N ALA A 67 5.14 8.31 -9.70
CA ALA A 67 6.13 7.25 -9.91
C ALA A 67 5.50 5.95 -10.46
N PRO A 68 4.40 5.39 -9.90
CA PRO A 68 3.82 4.16 -10.44
C PRO A 68 3.33 4.30 -11.89
N VAL A 69 2.68 5.42 -12.21
CA VAL A 69 2.16 5.68 -13.56
C VAL A 69 3.30 5.96 -14.54
N THR A 70 4.26 6.82 -14.20
CA THR A 70 5.43 7.12 -15.05
C THR A 70 6.24 5.85 -15.31
N LEU A 71 6.43 5.03 -14.28
CA LEU A 71 7.14 3.77 -14.35
C LEU A 71 6.47 2.82 -15.35
N LEU A 72 5.17 2.57 -15.18
CA LEU A 72 4.42 1.64 -16.01
C LEU A 72 4.31 2.13 -17.46
N MET A 73 4.15 3.42 -17.69
CA MET A 73 4.21 4.00 -19.03
C MET A 73 5.60 3.88 -19.67
N LYS A 74 6.68 4.09 -18.91
CA LYS A 74 8.05 3.91 -19.40
C LYS A 74 8.32 2.45 -19.76
N LEU A 75 7.89 1.51 -18.92
CA LEU A 75 7.96 0.07 -19.20
C LEU A 75 7.18 -0.29 -20.47
N SER A 76 5.91 0.12 -20.59
CA SER A 76 5.08 -0.10 -21.78
C SER A 76 5.72 0.45 -23.06
N LYS A 77 6.41 1.61 -22.98
CA LYS A 77 7.14 2.19 -24.12
C LYS A 77 8.39 1.41 -24.52
N ASP A 78 9.18 0.99 -23.54
CA ASP A 78 10.42 0.24 -23.77
C ASP A 78 10.11 -1.16 -24.33
N ASP A 79 8.99 -1.74 -23.88
CA ASP A 79 8.66 -3.16 -24.01
C ASP A 79 7.19 -3.32 -24.51
N LYS A 80 6.91 -2.84 -25.73
CA LYS A 80 5.54 -2.71 -26.28
C LYS A 80 4.71 -4.00 -26.47
N ASP A 81 5.35 -5.16 -26.47
CA ASP A 81 4.72 -6.47 -26.73
C ASP A 81 4.55 -7.31 -25.44
N VAL A 82 4.49 -6.67 -24.27
CA VAL A 82 4.79 -7.30 -22.95
C VAL A 82 3.61 -7.25 -21.98
N PHE A 83 2.40 -7.03 -22.50
CA PHE A 83 1.22 -7.22 -21.69
C PHE A 83 1.02 -8.72 -21.40
N HIS A 84 0.98 -9.06 -20.10
CA HIS A 84 0.67 -10.39 -19.61
C HIS A 84 -0.52 -10.31 -18.65
N PRO A 85 -1.71 -10.80 -19.04
CA PRO A 85 -2.91 -10.70 -18.21
C PRO A 85 -2.84 -11.53 -16.93
N ASP A 86 -1.87 -12.44 -16.79
CA ASP A 86 -1.63 -13.21 -15.57
C ASP A 86 -0.64 -12.55 -14.60
N TYR A 87 -0.16 -11.35 -14.92
CA TYR A 87 0.71 -10.57 -14.02
C TYR A 87 -0.08 -9.83 -12.96
N VAL A 88 -1.25 -9.31 -13.32
CA VAL A 88 -2.15 -8.61 -12.41
C VAL A 88 -2.80 -9.55 -11.39
N ASN A 89 -3.30 -8.98 -10.30
CA ASN A 89 -4.01 -9.74 -9.28
C ASN A 89 -5.40 -10.20 -9.77
N ASP A 90 -5.76 -11.44 -9.47
CA ASP A 90 -7.07 -11.99 -9.83
C ASP A 90 -8.19 -11.29 -9.05
N VAL A 91 -9.02 -10.53 -9.76
CA VAL A 91 -10.14 -9.75 -9.21
C VAL A 91 -11.13 -10.57 -8.38
N ASN A 92 -11.19 -11.89 -8.58
CA ASN A 92 -12.04 -12.77 -7.76
C ASN A 92 -11.51 -13.00 -6.34
N LYS A 93 -10.32 -12.50 -6.01
CA LYS A 93 -9.73 -12.63 -4.66
C LYS A 93 -10.13 -11.55 -3.68
N THR A 94 -10.89 -10.54 -4.09
CA THR A 94 -11.31 -9.44 -3.20
C THR A 94 -11.92 -9.93 -1.89
N GLU A 95 -12.79 -10.95 -1.95
CA GLU A 95 -13.44 -11.59 -0.80
C GLU A 95 -12.46 -12.31 0.15
N THR A 96 -11.22 -12.56 -0.28
CA THR A 96 -10.18 -13.18 0.55
C THR A 96 -9.41 -12.16 1.41
N TYR A 97 -9.56 -10.87 1.12
CA TYR A 97 -8.90 -9.77 1.84
C TYR A 97 -9.87 -9.23 2.89
N SER A 98 -10.09 -10.02 3.93
CA SER A 98 -11.22 -9.86 4.86
C SER A 98 -10.97 -8.91 6.04
N ASP A 99 -9.78 -8.34 6.15
CA ASP A 99 -9.42 -7.40 7.21
C ASP A 99 -8.71 -6.16 6.66
N ASP A 100 -8.80 -5.05 7.39
CA ASP A 100 -8.34 -3.73 6.95
C ASP A 100 -6.89 -3.74 6.48
N PHE A 101 -6.02 -4.48 7.17
CA PHE A 101 -4.62 -4.62 6.78
C PHE A 101 -4.49 -5.27 5.39
N SER A 102 -5.15 -6.41 5.19
CA SER A 102 -5.13 -7.12 3.91
C SER A 102 -5.85 -6.34 2.80
N ALA A 103 -6.94 -5.66 3.11
CA ALA A 103 -7.71 -4.86 2.18
C ALA A 103 -6.92 -3.62 1.73
N ALA A 104 -6.26 -2.90 2.64
CA ALA A 104 -5.47 -1.72 2.32
C ALA A 104 -4.28 -2.04 1.41
N LEU A 105 -3.53 -3.10 1.73
CA LEU A 105 -2.43 -3.55 0.88
C LEU A 105 -2.93 -3.93 -0.53
N ASN A 106 -4.03 -4.68 -0.62
CA ASN A 106 -4.53 -5.13 -1.92
C ASN A 106 -5.30 -4.07 -2.70
N PHE A 107 -5.82 -3.05 -2.02
CA PHE A 107 -6.33 -1.86 -2.67
C PHE A 107 -5.20 -1.16 -3.43
N GLY A 108 -4.02 -1.01 -2.82
CA GLY A 108 -2.81 -0.51 -3.49
C GLY A 108 -2.42 -1.37 -4.71
N VAL A 109 -2.43 -2.69 -4.55
CA VAL A 109 -2.14 -3.64 -5.65
C VAL A 109 -3.11 -3.43 -6.83
N TYR A 110 -4.42 -3.43 -6.59
CA TYR A 110 -5.39 -3.25 -7.67
C TYR A 110 -5.35 -1.86 -8.31
N LYS A 111 -4.96 -0.81 -7.57
CA LYS A 111 -4.68 0.50 -8.17
C LYS A 111 -3.54 0.44 -9.18
N THR A 112 -2.47 -0.28 -8.86
CA THR A 112 -1.34 -0.47 -9.77
C THR A 112 -1.69 -1.39 -10.94
N ASP A 113 -2.51 -2.42 -10.72
CA ASP A 113 -3.06 -3.29 -11.79
C ASP A 113 -3.93 -2.49 -12.76
N LEU A 114 -4.82 -1.62 -12.26
CA LEU A 114 -5.61 -0.69 -13.07
C LEU A 114 -4.69 0.15 -13.99
N ILE A 115 -3.63 0.74 -13.43
CA ILE A 115 -2.66 1.51 -14.22
C ILE A 115 -2.01 0.61 -15.28
N TYR A 116 -1.55 -0.59 -14.89
CA TYR A 116 -0.90 -1.54 -15.79
C TYR A 116 -1.79 -1.90 -16.99
N ASP A 117 -3.05 -2.26 -16.74
CA ASP A 117 -3.99 -2.62 -17.80
C ASP A 117 -4.26 -1.42 -18.73
N LEU A 118 -4.50 -0.23 -18.15
CA LEU A 118 -4.83 0.96 -18.95
C LEU A 118 -3.65 1.43 -19.82
N VAL A 119 -2.41 1.43 -19.32
CA VAL A 119 -1.24 1.83 -20.13
C VAL A 119 -0.88 0.84 -21.24
N HIS A 120 -1.45 -0.36 -21.20
CA HIS A 120 -1.36 -1.36 -22.27
C HIS A 120 -2.62 -1.40 -23.15
N HIS A 121 -3.54 -0.44 -22.99
CA HIS A 121 -4.79 -0.32 -23.74
C HIS A 121 -5.80 -1.47 -23.47
N HIS A 122 -5.77 -2.06 -22.28
CA HIS A 122 -6.71 -3.07 -21.82
C HIS A 122 -7.80 -2.45 -20.92
N LEU A 123 -8.67 -1.62 -21.52
CA LEU A 123 -9.69 -0.87 -20.79
C LEU A 123 -10.61 -1.75 -19.93
N ASP A 124 -11.15 -2.84 -20.49
CA ASP A 124 -12.10 -3.69 -19.76
C ASP A 124 -11.42 -4.38 -18.55
N ASP A 125 -10.16 -4.82 -18.70
CA ASP A 125 -9.38 -5.43 -17.62
C ASP A 125 -9.07 -4.38 -16.52
N GLY A 126 -8.67 -3.17 -16.93
CA GLY A 126 -8.45 -2.06 -16.01
C GLY A 126 -9.71 -1.69 -15.23
N LEU A 127 -10.88 -1.64 -15.89
CA LEU A 127 -12.15 -1.40 -15.20
C LEU A 127 -12.51 -2.52 -14.21
N ASN A 128 -12.17 -3.77 -14.49
CA ASN A 128 -12.33 -4.86 -13.53
C ASN A 128 -11.41 -4.68 -12.31
N ALA A 129 -10.15 -4.26 -12.51
CA ALA A 129 -9.22 -3.94 -11.43
C ALA A 129 -9.71 -2.75 -10.59
N ARG A 130 -10.27 -1.72 -11.22
CA ARG A 130 -10.94 -0.60 -10.54
C ARG A 130 -12.09 -1.08 -9.66
N ASP A 131 -12.95 -1.94 -10.19
CA ASP A 131 -14.10 -2.48 -9.42
C ASP A 131 -13.62 -3.30 -8.22
N ALA A 132 -12.55 -4.07 -8.39
CA ALA A 132 -11.91 -4.78 -7.29
C ALA A 132 -11.31 -3.82 -6.24
N ALA A 133 -10.68 -2.73 -6.67
CA ALA A 133 -10.20 -1.68 -5.76
C ALA A 133 -11.35 -1.00 -5.02
N ASN A 134 -12.43 -0.61 -5.70
CA ASN A 134 -13.62 -0.02 -5.07
C ASN A 134 -14.25 -0.96 -4.03
N HIS A 135 -14.33 -2.25 -4.33
CA HIS A 135 -14.85 -3.23 -3.38
C HIS A 135 -14.00 -3.28 -2.09
N LEU A 136 -12.67 -3.13 -2.18
CA LEU A 136 -11.82 -3.05 -0.99
C LEU A 136 -11.91 -1.69 -0.30
N ALA A 137 -12.04 -0.60 -1.06
CA ALA A 137 -12.28 0.74 -0.53
C ALA A 137 -13.51 0.77 0.37
N ASP A 138 -14.61 0.16 -0.06
CA ASP A 138 -15.87 0.07 0.69
C ASP A 138 -15.74 -0.64 2.05
N GLN A 139 -14.70 -1.47 2.21
CA GLN A 139 -14.39 -2.12 3.49
C GLN A 139 -13.58 -1.21 4.42
N LEU A 140 -12.79 -0.28 3.83
CA LEU A 140 -11.80 0.52 4.53
C LEU A 140 -12.32 1.91 4.91
N TRP A 141 -13.18 2.52 4.08
CA TRP A 141 -13.76 3.85 4.32
C TRP A 141 -15.11 4.02 3.62
N GLU A 142 -15.91 5.00 4.06
CA GLU A 142 -17.31 5.14 3.63
C GLU A 142 -17.50 5.80 2.25
N GLU A 143 -16.47 6.46 1.71
CA GLU A 143 -16.54 7.21 0.46
C GLU A 143 -15.95 6.45 -0.73
N HIS A 144 -16.73 6.27 -1.79
CA HIS A 144 -16.20 5.67 -3.01
C HIS A 144 -15.19 6.62 -3.66
N ILE A 145 -13.94 6.17 -3.83
CA ILE A 145 -12.89 7.00 -4.43
C ILE A 145 -13.03 7.04 -5.95
N TYR A 146 -13.47 5.94 -6.57
CA TYR A 146 -13.77 5.88 -8.00
C TYR A 146 -15.27 5.89 -8.25
N SER A 147 -15.71 6.90 -8.99
CA SER A 147 -17.07 7.12 -9.42
C SER A 147 -17.35 6.47 -10.79
N ASP A 148 -18.62 6.39 -11.18
CA ASP A 148 -19.00 6.02 -12.54
C ASP A 148 -18.53 7.05 -13.58
N GLU A 149 -18.34 8.32 -13.20
CA GLU A 149 -17.79 9.37 -14.07
C GLU A 149 -16.33 9.05 -14.47
N ASP A 150 -15.56 8.44 -13.57
CA ASP A 150 -14.17 8.06 -13.84
C ASP A 150 -14.08 6.99 -14.96
N VAL A 151 -15.11 6.14 -15.12
CA VAL A 151 -15.19 5.17 -16.23
C VAL A 151 -15.24 5.88 -17.58
N ASP A 152 -16.05 6.93 -17.68
CA ASP A 152 -16.22 7.68 -18.92
C ASP A 152 -14.95 8.49 -19.24
N ASN A 153 -14.25 8.98 -18.21
CA ASN A 153 -12.95 9.62 -18.35
C ASN A 153 -11.88 8.64 -18.87
N TYR A 154 -11.78 7.42 -18.33
CA TYR A 154 -10.84 6.42 -18.86
C TYR A 154 -11.17 6.06 -20.32
N ARG A 155 -12.46 5.93 -20.65
CA ARG A 155 -12.91 5.64 -22.02
C ARG A 155 -12.54 6.75 -23.00
N SER A 156 -12.65 8.02 -22.61
CA SER A 156 -12.29 9.13 -23.48
C SER A 156 -10.78 9.27 -23.62
N ALA A 157 -10.02 8.98 -22.56
CA ALA A 157 -8.57 9.13 -22.51
C ALA A 157 -7.80 7.95 -23.11
N GLN A 158 -8.38 6.76 -23.28
CA GLN A 158 -7.67 5.51 -23.65
C GLN A 158 -6.79 5.59 -24.91
N ASP A 159 -7.15 6.44 -25.86
CA ASP A 159 -6.43 6.63 -27.14
C ASP A 159 -5.50 7.86 -27.12
N ASN A 160 -5.49 8.62 -26.03
CA ASN A 160 -4.68 9.82 -25.84
C ASN A 160 -3.76 9.65 -24.64
N GLU A 161 -2.52 9.26 -24.92
CA GLU A 161 -1.52 8.91 -23.91
C GLU A 161 -1.28 10.01 -22.87
N GLU A 162 -1.22 11.28 -23.28
CA GLU A 162 -1.01 12.41 -22.36
C GLU A 162 -2.22 12.65 -21.45
N GLU A 163 -3.42 12.47 -21.98
CA GLU A 163 -4.67 12.60 -21.24
C GLU A 163 -4.85 11.44 -20.25
N LEU A 164 -4.52 10.22 -20.67
CA LEU A 164 -4.53 9.04 -19.83
C LEU A 164 -3.52 9.18 -18.69
N GLU A 165 -2.29 9.60 -18.98
CA GLU A 165 -1.26 9.86 -17.97
C GLU A 165 -1.74 10.89 -16.92
N SER A 166 -2.30 12.01 -17.39
CA SER A 166 -2.80 13.05 -16.50
C SER A 166 -3.94 12.57 -15.60
N LEU A 167 -4.85 11.75 -16.15
CA LEU A 167 -5.97 11.18 -15.42
C LEU A 167 -5.48 10.19 -14.35
N LEU A 168 -4.59 9.26 -14.72
CA LEU A 168 -4.04 8.26 -13.80
C LEU A 168 -3.26 8.92 -12.64
N PHE A 169 -2.50 9.99 -12.90
CA PHE A 169 -1.86 10.77 -11.84
C PHE A 169 -2.87 11.42 -10.89
N GLN A 170 -3.93 12.04 -11.43
CA GLN A 170 -4.96 12.69 -10.63
C GLN A 170 -5.69 11.68 -9.74
N ASP A 171 -6.01 10.51 -10.27
CA ASP A 171 -6.69 9.45 -9.54
C ASP A 171 -5.82 8.86 -8.43
N TYR A 172 -4.53 8.65 -8.71
CA TYR A 172 -3.58 8.22 -7.70
C TYR A 172 -3.49 9.24 -6.57
N GLU A 173 -3.27 10.52 -6.87
CA GLU A 173 -3.16 11.58 -5.87
C GLU A 173 -4.44 11.78 -5.06
N LYS A 174 -5.60 11.76 -5.72
CA LYS A 174 -6.92 11.93 -5.09
C LYS A 174 -7.11 10.93 -3.97
N THR A 175 -6.76 9.68 -4.24
CA THR A 175 -6.87 8.58 -3.28
C THR A 175 -6.01 8.80 -2.05
N GLU A 176 -4.72 9.09 -2.23
CA GLU A 176 -3.80 9.23 -1.10
C GLU A 176 -4.11 10.48 -0.28
N LYS A 177 -4.42 11.60 -0.95
CA LYS A 177 -4.83 12.84 -0.28
C LYS A 177 -6.12 12.65 0.51
N TYR A 178 -7.06 11.86 0.01
CA TYR A 178 -8.28 11.52 0.75
C TYR A 178 -7.94 10.87 2.09
N LEU A 179 -7.15 9.79 2.07
CA LEU A 179 -6.77 9.04 3.28
C LEU A 179 -6.01 9.93 4.27
N ILE A 180 -5.02 10.68 3.80
CA ILE A 180 -4.22 11.57 4.65
C ILE A 180 -5.06 12.71 5.24
N SER A 181 -6.02 13.26 4.48
CA SER A 181 -6.89 14.35 4.98
C SER A 181 -7.93 13.90 6.01
N HIS A 182 -8.20 12.60 6.10
CA HIS A 182 -9.11 11.98 7.06
C HIS A 182 -8.36 11.23 8.17
N ASP A 183 -7.07 11.54 8.37
CA ASP A 183 -6.20 10.94 9.38
C ASP A 183 -6.08 9.40 9.29
N GLN A 184 -6.36 8.82 8.13
CA GLN A 184 -6.23 7.39 7.84
C GLN A 184 -4.78 7.03 7.48
N PHE A 185 -3.83 7.40 8.33
CA PHE A 185 -2.40 7.33 8.01
C PHE A 185 -1.87 5.89 7.86
N GLU A 186 -2.34 4.96 8.68
CA GLU A 186 -1.97 3.54 8.58
C GLU A 186 -2.47 2.96 7.26
N ILE A 187 -3.75 3.19 6.93
CA ILE A 187 -4.34 2.76 5.65
C ILE A 187 -3.59 3.39 4.47
N ALA A 188 -3.36 4.71 4.47
CA ALA A 188 -2.57 5.40 3.44
C ALA A 188 -1.21 4.72 3.22
N THR A 189 -0.46 4.49 4.31
CA THR A 189 0.85 3.84 4.25
C THR A 189 0.77 2.43 3.66
N LEU A 190 -0.20 1.62 4.10
CA LEU A 190 -0.41 0.26 3.59
C LEU A 190 -0.79 0.26 2.11
N THR A 191 -1.65 1.19 1.66
CA THR A 191 -2.01 1.29 0.23
C THR A 191 -0.82 1.67 -0.65
N MET A 192 0.05 2.56 -0.16
CA MET A 192 1.29 2.94 -0.85
C MET A 192 2.28 1.78 -0.90
N VAL A 193 2.41 1.01 0.19
CA VAL A 193 3.24 -0.21 0.22
C VAL A 193 2.73 -1.23 -0.80
N GLY A 194 1.43 -1.50 -0.84
CA GLY A 194 0.83 -2.42 -1.79
C GLY A 194 1.12 -2.02 -3.25
N SER A 195 0.95 -0.73 -3.53
CA SER A 195 1.23 -0.15 -4.86
C SER A 195 2.70 -0.29 -5.26
N LEU A 196 3.62 0.01 -4.34
CA LEU A 196 5.06 -0.11 -4.58
C LEU A 196 5.47 -1.56 -4.81
N VAL A 197 4.98 -2.50 -4.00
CA VAL A 197 5.33 -3.92 -4.15
C VAL A 197 4.86 -4.47 -5.49
N GLU A 198 3.67 -4.09 -5.96
CA GLU A 198 3.18 -4.51 -7.29
C GLU A 198 3.98 -3.84 -8.42
N SER A 199 4.35 -2.57 -8.27
CA SER A 199 5.27 -1.88 -9.20
C SER A 199 6.62 -2.60 -9.31
N MET A 200 7.24 -2.92 -8.17
CA MET A 200 8.52 -3.64 -8.14
C MET A 200 8.41 -5.02 -8.78
N TYR A 201 7.24 -5.68 -8.65
CA TYR A 201 6.95 -6.92 -9.35
C TYR A 201 6.95 -6.71 -10.86
N PHE A 202 6.26 -5.69 -11.38
CA PHE A 202 6.26 -5.37 -12.82
C PHE A 202 7.66 -5.03 -13.34
N THR A 203 8.42 -4.19 -12.62
CA THR A 203 9.82 -3.88 -12.97
C THR A 203 10.68 -5.14 -13.02
N SER A 204 10.53 -6.02 -12.03
CA SER A 204 11.25 -7.29 -11.96
C SER A 204 10.89 -8.22 -13.13
N LYS A 205 9.61 -8.29 -13.50
CA LYS A 205 9.14 -9.06 -14.65
C LYS A 205 9.67 -8.54 -15.97
N ALA A 206 9.66 -7.23 -16.17
CA ALA A 206 10.24 -6.62 -17.36
C ALA A 206 11.74 -6.94 -17.48
N ILE A 207 12.48 -6.95 -16.36
CA ILE A 207 13.90 -7.34 -16.35
C ILE A 207 14.08 -8.84 -16.63
N GLU A 208 13.24 -9.70 -16.06
CA GLU A 208 13.28 -11.16 -16.26
C GLU A 208 13.11 -11.51 -17.75
N GLU A 209 12.19 -10.84 -18.44
CA GLU A 209 11.83 -11.15 -19.83
C GLU A 209 12.68 -10.42 -20.86
N HIS A 210 12.96 -9.13 -20.64
CA HIS A 210 13.60 -8.25 -21.62
C HIS A 210 15.03 -7.88 -21.26
N GLY A 211 15.51 -8.34 -20.11
CA GLY A 211 16.83 -8.02 -19.60
C GLY A 211 16.91 -6.62 -18.99
N ILE A 212 18.06 -6.35 -18.39
CA ILE A 212 18.34 -5.07 -17.74
C ILE A 212 18.62 -3.96 -18.77
N SER A 213 18.12 -2.76 -18.50
CA SER A 213 18.42 -1.54 -19.25
C SER A 213 18.63 -0.37 -18.28
N ASP A 214 19.30 0.71 -18.73
CA ASP A 214 19.48 1.91 -17.91
C ASP A 214 18.13 2.45 -17.40
N SER A 215 17.12 2.43 -18.27
CA SER A 215 15.75 2.81 -17.94
C SER A 215 15.20 2.01 -16.75
N LYS A 216 15.34 0.68 -16.78
CA LYS A 216 14.87 -0.23 -15.72
C LYS A 216 15.71 -0.12 -14.44
N ILE A 217 17.00 0.18 -14.56
CA ILE A 217 17.87 0.47 -13.40
C ILE A 217 17.40 1.73 -12.68
N ASP A 218 17.09 2.80 -13.41
CA ASP A 218 16.57 4.04 -12.82
C ASP A 218 15.25 3.78 -12.07
N LEU A 219 14.38 2.93 -12.63
CA LEU A 219 13.12 2.53 -11.99
C LEU A 219 13.38 1.81 -10.66
N LEU A 220 14.26 0.79 -10.65
CA LEU A 220 14.62 0.07 -9.43
C LEU A 220 15.23 0.97 -8.36
N ILE A 221 16.04 1.95 -8.74
CA ILE A 221 16.63 2.91 -7.80
C ILE A 221 15.54 3.78 -7.15
N ASN A 222 14.58 4.26 -7.94
CA ASN A 222 13.46 5.06 -7.43
C ASN A 222 12.57 4.21 -6.52
N GLU A 223 12.20 3.00 -6.93
CA GLU A 223 11.41 2.07 -6.13
C GLU A 223 12.10 1.73 -4.80
N LYS A 224 13.42 1.53 -4.81
CA LYS A 224 14.21 1.30 -3.59
C LYS A 224 14.19 2.51 -2.66
N HIS A 225 14.26 3.73 -3.20
CA HIS A 225 14.17 4.93 -2.39
C HIS A 225 12.79 5.08 -1.73
N GLN A 226 11.71 4.84 -2.50
CA GLN A 226 10.35 4.86 -1.98
C GLN A 226 10.11 3.76 -0.94
N LEU A 227 10.69 2.58 -1.13
CA LEU A 227 10.64 1.47 -0.17
C LEU A 227 11.23 1.90 1.18
N HIS A 228 12.40 2.53 1.16
CA HIS A 228 13.07 3.03 2.35
C HIS A 228 12.18 4.01 3.12
N GLU A 229 11.58 4.99 2.44
CA GLU A 229 10.70 5.97 3.08
C GLU A 229 9.44 5.32 3.69
N LEU A 230 8.86 4.32 3.02
CA LEU A 230 7.71 3.58 3.54
C LEU A 230 8.07 2.69 4.74
N VAL A 231 9.24 2.06 4.74
CA VAL A 231 9.75 1.29 5.89
C VAL A 231 9.89 2.19 7.12
N GLU A 232 10.40 3.41 6.95
CA GLU A 232 10.49 4.38 8.05
C GLU A 232 9.12 4.90 8.51
N LEU A 233 8.12 4.98 7.64
CA LEU A 233 6.74 5.35 8.01
C LEU A 233 6.07 4.28 8.86
N LEU A 234 6.35 3.00 8.60
CA LEU A 234 5.82 1.89 9.40
C LEU A 234 6.26 1.92 10.88
N ASP A 235 7.33 2.64 11.21
CA ASP A 235 7.76 2.82 12.62
C ASP A 235 6.78 3.64 13.47
N PHE A 236 5.85 4.36 12.84
CA PHE A 236 4.82 5.13 13.54
C PHE A 236 3.63 4.25 14.01
N PHE A 237 3.38 3.09 13.38
CA PHE A 237 2.23 2.21 13.68
C PHE A 237 2.58 1.11 14.69
N LYS A 238 3.07 1.52 15.87
CA LYS A 238 3.52 0.58 16.90
C LYS A 238 2.35 -0.21 17.50
N GLY A 239 2.57 -1.50 17.73
CA GLY A 239 1.63 -2.38 18.46
C GLY A 239 0.76 -3.27 17.57
N ASN A 240 0.82 -3.10 16.25
CA ASN A 240 0.22 -4.02 15.28
C ASN A 240 1.26 -5.07 14.84
N GLU A 241 0.99 -6.35 15.12
CA GLU A 241 1.89 -7.45 14.75
C GLU A 241 2.05 -7.61 13.24
N LYS A 242 1.00 -7.29 12.46
CA LYS A 242 1.01 -7.40 11.00
C LYS A 242 1.90 -6.34 10.36
N ASP A 243 1.83 -5.10 10.86
CA ASP A 243 2.69 -4.00 10.38
C ASP A 243 4.16 -4.26 10.70
N LEU A 244 4.45 -4.77 11.90
CA LEU A 244 5.80 -5.15 12.27
C LEU A 244 6.34 -6.29 11.37
N ALA A 245 5.52 -7.30 11.11
CA ALA A 245 5.90 -8.40 10.22
C ALA A 245 6.11 -7.92 8.77
N LEU A 246 5.26 -7.03 8.29
CA LEU A 246 5.41 -6.38 6.99
C LEU A 246 6.71 -5.59 6.92
N LYS A 247 6.98 -4.75 7.91
CA LYS A 247 8.20 -3.94 7.98
C LYS A 247 9.46 -4.81 7.88
N GLN A 248 9.54 -5.88 8.68
CA GLN A 248 10.69 -6.80 8.66
C GLN A 248 10.92 -7.41 7.27
N ARG A 249 9.84 -7.73 6.56
CA ARG A 249 9.92 -8.27 5.19
C ARG A 249 10.36 -7.22 4.17
N LEU A 250 9.88 -5.99 4.30
CA LEU A 250 10.31 -4.88 3.44
C LEU A 250 11.79 -4.54 3.68
N GLU A 251 12.26 -4.58 4.92
CA GLU A 251 13.69 -4.43 5.28
C GLU A 251 14.54 -5.56 4.66
N GLU A 252 14.04 -6.80 4.57
CA GLU A 252 14.74 -7.90 3.87
C GLU A 252 14.91 -7.58 2.37
N VAL A 253 13.86 -7.05 1.72
CA VAL A 253 13.89 -6.67 0.30
C VAL A 253 14.80 -5.47 0.06
N GLU A 254 14.77 -4.47 0.93
CA GLU A 254 15.59 -3.27 0.84
C GLU A 254 17.10 -3.57 0.90
N ASN A 255 17.48 -4.58 1.69
CA ASN A 255 18.86 -4.99 1.92
C ASN A 255 19.41 -6.03 0.93
N ALA A 256 18.56 -6.54 0.02
CA ALA A 256 18.96 -7.44 -1.06
C ALA A 256 19.74 -6.70 -2.18
#